data_AF-S8C388-F1
#
_entry.id   AF-S8C388-F1
#
_cell.length_a   1.000
_cell.length_b   1.000
_cell.length_c   1.000
_cell.angle_alpha   90.00
_cell.angle_beta   90.00
_cell.angle_gamma   90.00
#
_symmetry.space_group_name_H-M   'P 1'
#
loop_
_entity.id
_entity.type
_entity.pdbx_description
1 polymer ?
#
loop_
_entity_poly.entity_id
_entity_poly.type
_entity_poly.pdbx_seq_one_letter_code
_entity_poly.pdbx_strand_id
1 'polypeptide(L)'
;VLTKSILLSSCLCSLFSLIISLAKDLPDVEGDRKAGLNLLSVKIGQMPVFVICVSMLMATYGLCIGIGLSSPILLNRIVTVSSHVCIAGVAVLRTLSVDLSSPKSTQAFYYFIWRLLYVEYALIPFIR
;
A
#
# COMPACT_ATOMS: atom_id res chain seq x y z
N VAL A 1 -1.36 4.53 28.59
CA VAL A 1 -0.19 5.05 27.84
C VAL A 1 -0.07 4.24 26.55
N LEU A 2 -0.16 4.88 25.38
CA LEU A 2 0.04 4.20 24.09
C LEU A 2 1.54 4.00 23.88
N THR A 3 2.00 2.76 23.67
CA THR A 3 3.42 2.50 23.40
C THR A 3 3.79 2.91 21.98
N LYS A 4 5.05 3.28 21.74
CA LYS A 4 5.55 3.69 20.42
C LYS A 4 5.24 2.64 19.34
N SER A 5 5.36 1.35 19.67
CA SER A 5 5.05 0.25 18.75
C SER A 5 3.56 0.22 18.37
N ILE A 6 2.63 0.44 19.31
CA ILE A 6 1.20 0.47 18.97
C ILE A 6 0.89 1.67 18.07
N LEU A 7 1.49 2.83 18.33
CA LEU A 7 1.30 4.01 17.47
C LEU A 7 1.81 3.76 16.04
N LEU A 8 3.00 3.17 15.91
CA LEU A 8 3.58 2.81 14.60
C LEU A 8 2.70 1.81 13.84
N SER A 9 2.27 0.73 14.50
CA SER A 9 1.39 -0.27 13.88
C SER A 9 0.03 0.33 13.48
N SER A 10 -0.58 1.15 14.34
CA SER A 10 -1.84 1.82 14.02
C SER A 10 -1.71 2.78 12.83
N CYS A 11 -0.61 3.52 12.76
CA CYS A 11 -0.31 4.39 11.63
C CYS A 11 -0.18 3.58 10.33
N LEU A 12 0.60 2.49 10.34
CA LEU A 12 0.78 1.61 9.19
C LEU A 12 -0.55 1.00 8.72
N CYS A 13 -1.35 0.47 9.64
CA CYS A 13 -2.69 -0.06 9.34
C CYS A 13 -3.60 1.00 8.71
N SER A 14 -3.53 2.24 9.21
CA SER A 14 -4.34 3.35 8.70
C SER A 14 -3.92 3.75 7.28
N LEU A 15 -2.62 3.84 7.01
CA LEU A 15 -2.08 4.10 5.67
C LEU A 15 -2.50 3.02 4.68
N PHE A 16 -2.36 1.74 5.03
CA PHE A 16 -2.82 0.64 4.19
C PHE A 16 -4.34 0.65 3.97
N SER A 17 -5.12 1.00 5.00
CA SER A 17 -6.58 1.11 4.85
C SER A 17 -6.96 2.18 3.82
N LEU A 18 -6.27 3.32 3.80
CA LEU A 18 -6.47 4.36 2.78
C LEU A 18 -6.08 3.86 1.39
N ILE A 19 -4.93 3.22 1.25
CA ILE A 19 -4.44 2.66 -0.02
C ILE A 19 -5.44 1.63 -0.57
N ILE A 20 -5.92 0.71 0.27
CA ILE A 20 -6.92 -0.30 -0.09
C ILE A 20 -8.24 0.36 -0.46
N SER A 21 -8.66 1.38 0.27
CA SER A 21 -9.90 2.11 -0.05
C SER A 21 -9.84 2.79 -1.41
N LEU A 22 -8.67 3.27 -1.86
CA LEU A 22 -8.51 3.83 -3.21
C LEU A 22 -8.44 2.72 -4.27
N ALA A 23 -7.72 1.64 -3.97
CA ALA A 23 -7.50 0.56 -4.92
C ALA A 23 -8.76 -0.26 -5.21
N LYS A 24 -9.66 -0.39 -4.25
CA LYS A 24 -10.90 -1.18 -4.40
C LYS A 24 -11.83 -0.61 -5.49
N ASP A 25 -11.75 0.69 -5.76
CA ASP A 25 -12.61 1.40 -6.71
C ASP A 25 -12.00 1.38 -8.14
N LEU A 26 -10.74 0.95 -8.30
CA LEU A 26 -10.07 0.89 -9.60
C LEU A 26 -10.67 -0.14 -10.58
N PRO A 27 -11.17 -1.32 -10.15
CA PRO A 27 -11.71 -2.32 -11.08
C PRO A 27 -13.07 -1.98 -11.69
N ASP A 28 -13.88 -1.12 -11.05
CA ASP A 28 -15.28 -0.91 -11.43
C ASP A 28 -15.67 0.56 -11.66
N VAL A 29 -14.74 1.37 -12.16
CA VAL A 29 -14.98 2.81 -12.39
C VAL A 29 -16.19 3.07 -13.30
N GLU A 30 -16.42 2.23 -14.31
CA GLU A 30 -17.54 2.40 -15.24
C GLU A 30 -18.88 1.97 -14.64
N GLY A 31 -18.89 0.90 -13.82
CA GLY A 31 -20.07 0.50 -13.05
C GLY A 31 -20.46 1.59 -12.05
N ASP A 32 -19.48 2.10 -11.31
CA ASP A 32 -19.66 3.19 -10.34
C ASP A 32 -20.19 4.47 -10.99
N ARG A 33 -19.70 4.80 -12.19
CA ARG A 33 -20.19 5.95 -12.99
C ARG A 33 -21.66 5.77 -13.37
N LYS A 34 -22.05 4.59 -13.87
CA LYS A 34 -23.43 4.28 -14.24
C LYS A 34 -24.38 4.27 -13.05
N ALA A 35 -23.89 3.87 -11.89
CA ALA A 35 -24.63 3.92 -10.62
C ALA A 35 -24.75 5.34 -10.03
N GLY A 36 -24.13 6.35 -10.66
CA GLY A 36 -24.17 7.74 -10.19
C GLY A 36 -23.34 7.99 -8.93
N LEU A 37 -22.33 7.15 -8.64
CA LEU A 37 -21.49 7.30 -7.47
C LEU A 37 -20.45 8.41 -7.65
N ASN A 38 -20.21 9.16 -6.58
CA ASN A 38 -19.29 10.30 -6.55
C ASN A 38 -17.89 9.91 -6.03
N LEU A 39 -17.32 8.82 -6.56
CA LEU A 39 -16.00 8.31 -6.15
C LEU A 39 -14.84 9.09 -6.79
N LEU A 40 -13.66 9.02 -6.18
CA LEU A 40 -12.46 9.70 -6.70
C LEU A 40 -12.09 9.17 -8.09
N SER A 41 -12.14 7.85 -8.29
CA SER A 41 -11.86 7.18 -9.57
C SER A 41 -12.82 7.62 -10.68
N VAL A 42 -14.08 7.92 -10.35
CA VAL A 42 -15.09 8.44 -11.29
C VAL A 42 -14.80 9.91 -11.64
N LYS A 43 -14.41 10.72 -10.65
CA LYS A 43 -14.20 12.18 -10.77
C LYS A 43 -12.91 12.55 -11.51
N ILE A 44 -11.78 11.96 -11.13
CA ILE A 44 -10.46 12.31 -11.68
C ILE A 44 -9.90 11.24 -12.62
N GLY A 45 -10.63 10.13 -12.78
CA GLY A 45 -10.23 9.02 -13.63
C GLY A 45 -9.36 7.99 -12.91
N GLN A 46 -9.23 6.83 -13.55
CA GLN A 46 -8.56 5.66 -12.99
C GLN A 46 -7.03 5.83 -12.89
N MET A 47 -6.40 6.44 -13.90
CA MET A 47 -4.94 6.62 -13.94
C MET A 47 -4.41 7.53 -12.82
N PRO A 48 -4.99 8.73 -12.56
CA PRO A 48 -4.53 9.54 -11.43
C PRO A 48 -4.73 8.86 -10.07
N VAL A 49 -5.85 8.14 -9.87
CA VAL A 49 -6.08 7.38 -8.62
C VAL A 49 -5.07 6.25 -8.46
N PHE A 50 -4.74 5.54 -9.53
CA PHE A 50 -3.69 4.53 -9.52
C PHE A 50 -2.33 5.12 -9.12
N VAL A 51 -1.95 6.26 -9.70
CA VAL A 51 -0.71 6.96 -9.33
C VAL A 51 -0.71 7.36 -7.86
N ILE A 52 -1.80 7.95 -7.35
CA ILE A 52 -1.93 8.31 -5.93
C ILE A 52 -1.77 7.07 -5.04
N CYS A 53 -2.46 5.98 -5.37
CA CYS A 53 -2.39 4.72 -4.64
C CYS A 53 -0.95 4.18 -4.56
N VAL A 54 -0.25 4.15 -5.70
CA VAL A 54 1.15 3.70 -5.77
C VAL A 54 2.08 4.64 -5.02
N SER A 55 1.93 5.96 -5.16
CA SER A 55 2.74 6.93 -4.43
C SER A 55 2.57 6.81 -2.92
N MET A 56 1.34 6.61 -2.43
CA MET A 56 1.08 6.37 -1.00
C MET A 56 1.71 5.06 -0.51
N LEU A 57 1.65 4.00 -1.31
CA LEU A 57 2.29 2.72 -0.99
C LEU A 57 3.81 2.88 -0.89
N MET A 58 4.45 3.53 -1.86
CA MET A 58 5.89 3.77 -1.86
C MET A 58 6.33 4.68 -0.71
N ALA A 59 5.55 5.71 -0.39
CA ALA A 59 5.81 6.58 0.75
C ALA A 59 5.72 5.80 2.09
N THR A 60 4.76 4.89 2.21
CA THR A 60 4.61 4.02 3.38
C THR A 60 5.85 3.15 3.57
N TYR A 61 6.36 2.53 2.51
CA TYR A 61 7.60 1.75 2.58
C TYR A 61 8.83 2.60 2.85
N GLY A 62 8.91 3.81 2.29
CA GLY A 62 9.95 4.78 2.64
C GLY A 62 9.96 5.12 4.13
N LEU A 63 8.79 5.32 4.73
CA LEU A 63 8.65 5.57 6.16
C LEU A 63 9.13 4.37 7.00
N CYS A 64 8.73 3.16 6.64
CA CYS A 64 9.17 1.94 7.33
C CYS A 64 10.69 1.75 7.24
N ILE A 65 11.30 2.02 6.09
CA ILE A 65 12.76 1.99 5.91
C ILE A 65 13.42 3.02 6.84
N GLY A 66 12.91 4.26 6.88
CA GLY A 66 13.41 5.30 7.76
C GLY A 66 13.36 4.92 9.24
N ILE A 67 12.24 4.34 9.68
CA ILE A 67 12.07 3.81 11.04
C ILE A 67 13.08 2.68 11.31
N GLY A 68 13.18 1.71 10.40
CA GLY A 68 14.12 0.59 10.53
C GLY A 68 15.58 1.05 10.67
N LEU A 69 16.00 2.05 9.89
CA LEU A 69 17.34 2.64 9.96
C LEU A 69 17.63 3.28 11.32
N SER A 70 16.61 3.86 11.96
CA SER A 70 16.74 4.44 13.31
C SER A 70 16.77 3.42 14.45
N SER A 71 16.48 2.13 14.17
CA SER A 71 16.44 1.10 15.20
C SER A 71 17.83 0.84 15.79
N PRO A 72 17.99 0.80 17.14
CA PRO A 72 19.27 0.46 17.77
C PRO A 72 19.58 -1.03 17.72
N ILE A 73 18.59 -1.87 17.40
CA ILE A 73 18.73 -3.34 17.35
C ILE A 73 19.10 -3.75 15.93
N LEU A 74 20.29 -4.32 15.75
CA LEU A 74 20.81 -4.70 14.43
C LEU A 74 19.87 -5.65 13.67
N LEU A 75 19.30 -6.64 14.35
CA LEU A 75 18.36 -7.59 13.74
C LEU A 75 17.12 -6.88 13.21
N ASN A 76 16.49 -6.02 14.02
CA ASN A 76 15.30 -5.26 13.61
C ASN A 76 15.61 -4.36 12.41
N ARG A 77 16.77 -3.70 12.44
CA ARG A 77 17.24 -2.85 11.33
C ARG A 77 17.39 -3.65 10.04
N ILE A 78 18.13 -4.76 10.07
CA ILE A 78 18.36 -5.60 8.89
C ILE A 78 17.03 -6.13 8.34
N VAL A 79 16.21 -6.73 9.20
CA VAL A 79 14.92 -7.31 8.80
C VAL A 79 14.02 -6.25 8.21
N THR A 80 13.78 -5.15 8.94
CA THR A 80 12.88 -4.08 8.49
C THR A 80 13.37 -3.43 7.20
N VAL A 81 14.64 -3.04 7.12
CA VAL A 81 15.14 -2.34 5.92
C VAL A 81 15.14 -3.28 4.70
N SER A 82 15.68 -4.49 4.83
CA SER A 82 15.77 -5.42 3.70
C SER A 82 14.39 -5.87 3.22
N SER A 83 13.45 -6.16 4.13
CA SER A 83 12.10 -6.58 3.77
C SER A 83 11.37 -5.47 3.02
N HIS A 84 11.39 -4.24 3.53
CA HIS A 84 10.65 -3.13 2.92
C HIS A 84 11.28 -2.66 1.61
N VAL A 85 12.61 -2.73 1.45
CA VAL A 85 13.27 -2.50 0.15
C VAL A 85 12.86 -3.57 -0.87
N CYS A 86 12.86 -4.85 -0.46
CA CYS A 86 12.43 -5.95 -1.34
C CYS A 86 10.97 -5.79 -1.75
N ILE A 87 10.08 -5.54 -0.79
CA ILE A 87 8.65 -5.34 -1.03
C ILE A 87 8.41 -4.13 -1.94
N ALA A 88 9.08 -3.00 -1.69
CA ALA A 88 8.99 -1.82 -2.55
C ALA A 88 9.43 -2.14 -3.99
N GLY A 89 10.52 -2.90 -4.17
CA GLY A 89 10.96 -3.38 -5.48
C GLY A 89 9.91 -4.25 -6.17
N VAL A 90 9.35 -5.23 -5.47
CA VAL A 90 8.27 -6.09 -6.00
C VAL A 90 7.03 -5.28 -6.34
N ALA A 91 6.66 -4.30 -5.51
CA ALA A 91 5.53 -3.41 -5.75
C ALA A 91 5.73 -2.59 -7.03
N VAL A 92 6.90 -2.00 -7.24
CA VAL A 92 7.24 -1.30 -8.48
C VAL A 92 7.16 -2.23 -9.69
N LEU A 93 7.73 -3.44 -9.60
CA LEU A 93 7.63 -4.40 -10.70
C LEU A 93 6.18 -4.78 -11.01
N ARG A 94 5.32 -4.91 -9.99
CA ARG A 94 3.89 -5.15 -10.20
C ARG A 94 3.20 -3.96 -10.85
N THR A 95 3.49 -2.72 -10.47
CA THR A 95 2.82 -1.55 -11.07
C THR A 95 3.11 -1.40 -12.55
N LEU A 96 4.33 -1.77 -12.99
CA LEU A 96 4.70 -1.79 -14.41
C LEU A 96 3.90 -2.82 -15.25
N SER A 97 3.31 -3.82 -14.60
CA SER A 97 2.51 -4.86 -15.26
C SER A 97 0.99 -4.62 -15.22
N VAL A 98 0.55 -3.52 -14.58
CA VAL A 98 -0.89 -3.22 -14.45
C VAL A 98 -1.39 -2.59 -15.74
N ASP A 99 -2.43 -3.20 -16.31
CA ASP A 99 -3.21 -2.64 -17.41
C ASP A 99 -4.50 -2.07 -16.83
N LEU A 100 -4.59 -0.74 -16.77
CA LEU A 100 -5.76 -0.06 -16.20
C LEU A 100 -7.03 -0.26 -17.03
N SER A 101 -6.90 -0.56 -18.33
CA SER A 101 -8.05 -0.81 -19.21
C SER A 101 -8.71 -2.16 -18.94
N SER A 102 -8.05 -3.04 -18.17
CA SER A 102 -8.51 -4.39 -17.86
C SER A 102 -8.99 -4.48 -16.42
N PRO A 103 -10.31 -4.62 -16.17
CA PRO A 103 -10.86 -4.82 -14.82
C PRO A 103 -10.22 -6.00 -14.08
N LYS A 104 -9.87 -7.08 -14.81
CA LYS A 104 -9.16 -8.23 -14.23
C LYS A 104 -7.76 -7.86 -13.74
N SER A 105 -7.04 -7.03 -14.49
CA SER A 105 -5.68 -6.60 -14.14
C SER A 105 -5.69 -5.67 -12.92
N THR A 106 -6.61 -4.71 -12.87
CA THR A 106 -6.78 -3.81 -11.71
C THR A 106 -7.32 -4.53 -10.48
N GLN A 107 -8.20 -5.52 -10.65
CA GLN A 107 -8.64 -6.38 -9.55
C GLN A 107 -7.47 -7.23 -9.01
N ALA A 108 -6.62 -7.77 -9.88
CA ALA A 108 -5.42 -8.48 -9.45
C ALA A 108 -4.45 -7.56 -8.70
N PHE A 109 -4.31 -6.30 -9.10
CA PHE A 109 -3.55 -5.29 -8.36
C PHE A 109 -4.15 -5.00 -6.97
N TYR A 110 -5.46 -4.86 -6.88
CA TYR A 110 -6.16 -4.71 -5.59
C TYR A 110 -5.88 -5.88 -4.64
N TYR A 111 -5.98 -7.13 -5.11
CA TYR A 111 -5.64 -8.30 -4.28
C TYR A 111 -4.15 -8.38 -3.95
N PHE A 112 -3.27 -7.88 -4.82
CA PHE A 112 -1.86 -7.77 -4.52
C PHE A 112 -1.61 -6.83 -3.32
N ILE A 113 -2.30 -5.68 -3.22
CA ILE A 113 -2.20 -4.79 -2.06
C ILE A 113 -2.65 -5.49 -0.77
N TRP A 114 -3.72 -6.29 -0.82
CA TRP A 114 -4.12 -7.10 0.33
C TRP A 114 -3.03 -8.07 0.78
N ARG A 115 -2.35 -8.74 -0.17
CA ARG A 115 -1.21 -9.62 0.15
C ARG A 115 -0.07 -8.84 0.80
N LEU A 116 0.21 -7.63 0.34
CA LEU A 116 1.19 -6.75 0.97
C LEU A 116 0.82 -6.43 2.42
N LEU A 117 -0.45 -6.11 2.71
CA LEU A 117 -0.91 -5.88 4.08
C LEU A 117 -0.68 -7.10 4.99
N TYR A 118 -0.93 -8.32 4.50
CA TYR A 118 -0.66 -9.52 5.29
C TYR A 118 0.84 -9.71 5.58
N VAL A 119 1.70 -9.37 4.61
CA VAL A 119 3.16 -9.38 4.82
C VAL A 119 3.53 -8.33 5.89
N GLU A 120 2.94 -7.13 5.84
CA GLU A 120 3.17 -6.10 6.87
C GLU A 120 2.79 -6.58 8.28
N TYR A 121 1.67 -7.29 8.42
CA TYR A 121 1.30 -7.87 9.72
C TYR A 121 2.36 -8.83 10.27
N ALA A 122 3.02 -9.60 9.41
CA ALA A 122 4.13 -10.45 9.82
C ALA A 122 5.40 -9.65 10.19
N LEU A 123 5.57 -8.44 9.63
CA LEU A 123 6.72 -7.57 9.86
C LEU A 123 6.58 -6.64 11.07
N ILE A 124 5.36 -6.36 11.53
CA ILE A 124 5.08 -5.51 12.71
C ILE A 124 5.99 -5.78 13.93
N PRO A 125 6.28 -7.04 14.31
CA PRO A 125 7.16 -7.31 15.44
C PRO A 125 8.59 -6.77 15.28
N PHE A 126 9.06 -6.51 14.06
CA PHE A 126 10.42 -6.04 13.79
C PHE A 126 10.50 -4.53 13.62
N ILE A 127 9.36 -3.84 13.43
CA ILE A 127 9.28 -2.38 13.30
C ILE A 127 9.33 -1.76 14.70
N ARG A 128 10.54 -1.56 15.23
CA ARG A 128 10.79 -0.99 16.57
C ARG A 128 11.99 -0.08 16.60
#